data_AF-A0A1B6LJ05-F1
#
_entry.id   AF-A0A1B6LJ05-F1
#
_cell.length_a   1.000
_cell.length_b   1.000
_cell.length_c   1.000
_cell.angle_alpha   90.00
_cell.angle_beta   90.00
_cell.angle_gamma   90.00
#
_symmetry.space_group_name_H-M   'P 1'
#
loop_
_entity.id
_entity.type
_entity.pdbx_description
1 polymer ?
#
loop_
_entity_poly.entity_id
_entity_poly.type
_entity_poly.pdbx_seq_one_letter_code
_entity_poly.pdbx_strand_id
1 'polypeptide(L)'
;LKHILLLFRFLQEKDVFERYYKQHLAKRLLLNKSVSDDSEKNMISKLKTECGCQFTSKLEGMFKDMTVSNTIMEEFKEHVLTSGANLHGVDLSVRVLTTGFWPTQSATPKCSIPSAPRNAFEAFRRFYLAKHSGRQLTLQPQLGSSDLNAVFFGLRRE
;
A
#
# COMPACT_ATOMS: atom_id res chain seq x y z
N LEU A 1 -17.87 1.74 18.10
CA LEU A 1 -16.48 1.91 18.60
C LEU A 1 -16.35 1.77 20.12
N LYS A 2 -17.05 2.56 20.95
CA LYS A 2 -16.92 2.48 22.43
C LYS A 2 -17.19 1.07 23.01
N HIS A 3 -18.27 0.40 22.57
CA HIS A 3 -18.59 -0.96 23.01
C HIS A 3 -17.57 -2.03 22.58
N ILE A 4 -16.94 -1.86 21.42
CA ILE A 4 -15.91 -2.78 20.91
C ILE A 4 -14.65 -2.69 21.78
N LEU A 5 -14.29 -1.49 22.24
CA LEU A 5 -13.13 -1.28 23.11
C LEU A 5 -13.37 -1.84 24.52
N LEU A 6 -14.60 -1.78 25.01
CA LEU A 6 -14.98 -2.45 26.27
C LEU A 6 -14.76 -3.96 26.16
N LEU A 7 -15.23 -4.59 25.07
CA LEU A 7 -14.98 -6.02 24.83
C LEU A 7 -13.49 -6.32 24.68
N PHE A 8 -12.75 -5.45 23.99
CA PHE A 8 -11.31 -5.58 23.79
C PHE A 8 -10.51 -5.56 25.11
N ARG A 9 -10.95 -4.83 26.14
CA ARG A 9 -10.31 -4.86 27.47
C ARG A 9 -10.28 -6.26 28.07
N PHE A 10 -11.35 -7.03 27.86
CA PHE A 10 -11.48 -8.42 28.35
C PHE A 10 -10.73 -9.44 27.49
N LEU A 11 -10.19 -9.04 26.34
CA LEU A 11 -9.41 -9.93 25.49
C LEU A 11 -8.05 -10.22 26.14
N GLN A 12 -7.74 -11.50 26.32
CA GLN A 12 -6.45 -11.93 26.86
C GLN A 12 -5.35 -11.91 25.79
N GLU A 13 -5.63 -12.44 24.59
CA GLU A 13 -4.68 -12.52 23.46
C GLU A 13 -4.69 -11.25 22.60
N LYS A 14 -4.20 -10.14 23.15
CA LYS A 14 -4.16 -8.83 22.47
C LYS A 14 -3.19 -8.80 21.28
N ASP A 15 -2.13 -9.60 21.32
CA ASP A 15 -1.14 -9.77 20.25
C ASP A 15 -1.75 -10.44 19.00
N VAL A 16 -2.60 -11.45 19.20
CA VAL A 16 -3.35 -12.09 18.12
C VAL A 16 -4.30 -11.08 17.47
N PHE A 17 -5.03 -10.30 18.27
CA PHE A 17 -5.86 -9.21 17.75
C PHE A 17 -5.03 -8.20 16.96
N GLU A 18 -3.89 -7.74 17.48
CA GLU A 18 -3.01 -6.79 16.78
C GLU A 18 -2.62 -7.31 15.40
N ARG A 19 -2.22 -8.59 15.32
CA ARG A 19 -1.83 -9.25 14.07
C ARG A 19 -2.96 -9.21 13.04
N TYR A 20 -4.16 -9.62 13.42
CA TYR A 20 -5.32 -9.61 12.52
C TYR A 20 -5.74 -8.19 12.16
N TYR A 21 -5.82 -7.29 13.14
CA TYR A 21 -6.21 -5.90 12.92
C TYR A 21 -5.27 -5.22 11.93
N LYS A 22 -3.95 -5.39 12.10
CA LYS A 22 -2.93 -4.90 11.17
C LYS A 22 -3.11 -5.46 9.76
N GLN A 23 -3.37 -6.76 9.63
CA GLN A 23 -3.61 -7.40 8.32
C GLN A 23 -4.85 -6.83 7.61
N HIS A 24 -5.94 -6.63 8.35
CA HIS A 24 -7.16 -6.07 7.79
C HIS A 24 -7.03 -4.58 7.47
N LEU A 25 -6.37 -3.79 8.32
CA LEU A 25 -6.08 -2.39 8.06
C LEU A 25 -5.23 -2.23 6.79
N ALA A 26 -4.17 -3.04 6.65
CA ALA A 26 -3.31 -3.00 5.46
C ALA A 26 -4.10 -3.22 4.17
N LYS A 27 -5.00 -4.22 4.14
CA LYS A 27 -5.88 -4.48 3.00
C LYS A 27 -6.78 -3.29 2.69
N ARG A 28 -7.40 -2.68 3.71
CA ARG A 28 -8.29 -1.52 3.50
C ARG A 28 -7.54 -0.32 2.94
N LEU A 29 -6.36 -0.02 3.50
CA LEU A 29 -5.51 1.07 3.04
C LEU A 29 -5.07 0.83 1.59
N LEU A 30 -4.47 -0.32 1.28
CA LEU A 30 -3.91 -0.61 -0.05
C LEU A 30 -4.98 -0.68 -1.15
N LEU A 31 -6.15 -1.25 -0.84
CA LEU A 31 -7.25 -1.37 -1.81
C LEU A 31 -8.13 -0.12 -1.88
N ASN A 32 -7.80 0.93 -1.12
CA ASN A 32 -8.61 2.14 -0.99
C ASN A 32 -10.08 1.85 -0.63
N LYS A 33 -10.31 0.84 0.22
CA LYS A 33 -11.64 0.38 0.67
C LYS A 33 -12.00 0.93 2.06
N SER A 34 -11.28 1.92 2.57
CA SER A 34 -11.64 2.59 3.82
C SER A 34 -12.90 3.44 3.60
N VAL A 35 -13.87 3.33 4.52
CA VAL A 35 -15.07 4.18 4.49
C VAL A 35 -14.73 5.62 4.88
N SER A 36 -13.77 5.79 5.79
CA SER A 36 -13.31 7.10 6.28
C SER A 36 -11.96 6.97 6.98
N ASP A 37 -10.98 7.76 6.54
CA ASP A 37 -9.65 7.81 7.16
C ASP A 37 -9.70 8.35 8.59
N ASP A 38 -10.61 9.29 8.88
CA ASP A 38 -10.80 9.83 10.22
C ASP A 38 -11.33 8.77 11.18
N SER A 39 -12.20 7.88 10.70
CA SER A 39 -12.72 6.78 11.50
C SER A 39 -11.64 5.77 11.87
N GLU A 40 -10.74 5.46 10.93
CA GLU A 40 -9.60 4.57 11.17
C GLU A 40 -8.59 5.21 12.14
N LYS A 41 -8.23 6.48 11.94
CA LYS A 41 -7.36 7.23 12.87
C LYS A 41 -7.94 7.31 14.28
N ASN A 42 -9.26 7.53 14.40
CA ASN A 42 -9.95 7.54 15.69
C ASN A 42 -9.90 6.17 16.37
N MET A 43 -10.04 5.07 15.62
CA MET A 43 -9.89 3.72 16.18
C MET A 43 -8.46 3.47 16.69
N ILE A 44 -7.44 3.87 15.93
CA ILE A 44 -6.04 3.75 16.35
C ILE A 44 -5.77 4.59 17.61
N SER A 45 -6.25 5.84 17.66
CA SER A 45 -6.09 6.71 18.84
C SER A 45 -6.67 6.06 20.10
N LYS A 46 -7.84 5.41 19.97
CA LYS A 46 -8.44 4.70 21.10
C LYS A 46 -7.65 3.45 21.49
N LEU A 47 -7.15 2.67 20.52
CA LEU A 47 -6.26 1.53 20.82
C LEU A 47 -4.97 1.98 21.52
N LYS A 48 -4.44 3.15 21.16
CA LYS A 48 -3.26 3.74 21.80
C LYS A 48 -3.52 4.10 23.26
N THR A 49 -4.69 4.64 23.58
CA THR A 49 -5.09 4.90 24.96
C THR A 49 -5.20 3.62 25.78
N GLU A 50 -5.70 2.54 25.19
CA GLU A 50 -5.94 1.27 25.90
C GLU A 50 -4.69 0.39 26.04
N CYS A 51 -3.81 0.36 25.03
CA CYS A 51 -2.66 -0.55 24.96
C CYS A 51 -1.29 0.14 24.89
N GLY A 52 -1.27 1.47 24.88
CA GLY A 52 -0.05 2.26 24.77
C GLY A 52 0.46 2.44 23.34
N CYS A 53 1.50 3.27 23.20
CA CYS A 53 2.07 3.67 21.92
C CYS A 53 2.79 2.55 21.17
N GLN A 54 3.39 1.59 21.89
CA GLN A 54 4.11 0.48 21.25
C GLN A 54 3.16 -0.40 20.42
N PHE A 55 1.94 -0.62 20.91
CA PHE A 55 0.91 -1.41 20.24
C PHE A 55 0.47 -0.79 18.91
N THR A 56 0.36 0.55 18.85
CA THR A 56 -0.14 1.25 17.66
C THR A 56 0.96 1.74 16.72
N SER A 57 2.23 1.73 17.14
CA SER A 57 3.34 2.35 16.40
C SER A 57 3.41 1.90 14.93
N LYS A 58 3.23 0.60 14.65
CA LYS A 58 3.23 0.07 13.27
C LYS A 58 2.01 0.54 12.47
N LEU A 59 0.83 0.60 13.10
CA LEU A 59 -0.41 1.06 12.47
C LEU A 59 -0.33 2.55 12.12
N GLU A 60 0.22 3.37 13.03
CA GLU A 60 0.50 4.79 12.79
C GLU A 60 1.51 4.97 11.64
N GLY A 61 2.55 4.13 11.61
CA GLY A 61 3.53 4.06 10.52
C GLY A 61 2.89 3.76 9.15
N MET A 62 1.92 2.85 9.09
CA MET A 62 1.19 2.55 7.86
C MET A 62 0.44 3.77 7.32
N PHE A 63 -0.19 4.57 8.18
CA PHE A 63 -0.84 5.82 7.75
C PHE A 63 0.16 6.85 7.24
N LYS A 64 1.30 6.99 7.93
CA LYS A 64 2.37 7.88 7.49
C LYS A 64 2.88 7.49 6.12
N ASP A 65 3.10 6.19 5.88
CA ASP A 65 3.51 5.69 4.57
C ASP A 65 2.48 6.02 3.48
N MET A 66 1.16 5.92 3.75
CA MET A 66 0.13 6.31 2.76
C MET A 66 0.23 7.81 2.40
N THR A 67 0.36 8.69 3.40
CA THR A 67 0.50 10.13 3.15
C THR A 67 1.76 10.44 2.35
N VAL A 68 2.91 9.93 2.81
CA VAL A 68 4.21 10.18 2.16
C VAL A 68 4.22 9.60 0.74
N SER A 69 3.64 8.41 0.55
CA SER A 69 3.58 7.79 -0.76
C SER A 69 2.71 8.57 -1.75
N ASN A 70 1.61 9.18 -1.31
CA ASN A 70 0.79 10.03 -2.17
C ASN A 70 1.60 11.25 -2.63
N THR A 71 2.33 11.90 -1.72
CA THR A 71 3.22 13.02 -2.08
C THR A 71 4.29 12.60 -3.09
N ILE A 72 4.98 11.48 -2.86
CA ILE A 72 5.98 10.94 -3.81
C ILE A 72 5.35 10.66 -5.18
N MET A 73 4.10 10.17 -5.20
CA MET A 73 3.40 9.86 -6.44
C MET A 73 3.06 11.13 -7.23
N GLU A 74 2.62 12.21 -6.57
CA GLU A 74 2.39 13.50 -7.23
C GLU A 74 3.70 14.09 -7.78
N GLU A 75 4.79 14.06 -7.00
CA GLU A 75 6.10 14.48 -7.49
C GLU A 75 6.58 13.66 -8.70
N PHE A 76 6.27 12.35 -8.73
CA PHE A 76 6.61 11.50 -9.87
C PHE A 76 5.79 11.88 -11.12
N LYS A 77 4.50 12.16 -10.99
CA LYS A 77 3.67 12.63 -12.11
C LYS A 77 4.22 13.92 -12.70
N GLU A 78 4.59 14.89 -11.87
CA GLU A 78 5.22 16.14 -12.31
C GLU A 78 6.57 15.88 -13.01
N HIS A 79 7.38 14.98 -12.47
CA HIS A 79 8.64 14.58 -13.08
C HIS A 79 8.43 13.96 -14.46
N VAL A 80 7.44 13.08 -14.63
CA VAL A 80 7.12 12.46 -15.92
C VAL A 80 6.74 13.52 -16.96
N LEU A 81 5.92 14.51 -16.56
CA LEU A 81 5.51 15.60 -17.45
C LEU A 81 6.68 16.49 -17.87
N THR A 82 7.60 16.78 -16.97
CA THR A 82 8.71 17.72 -17.22
C THR A 82 9.89 17.06 -17.93
N SER A 83 10.20 15.81 -17.60
CA SER A 83 11.33 15.06 -18.18
C SER A 83 10.99 14.31 -19.47
N GLY A 84 9.69 14.16 -19.79
CA GLY A 84 9.24 13.33 -20.90
C GLY A 84 9.49 11.84 -20.68
N ALA A 85 9.52 11.37 -19.42
CA ALA A 85 9.76 9.97 -19.10
C ALA A 85 8.68 9.08 -19.76
N ASN A 86 9.12 8.09 -20.55
CA ASN A 86 8.22 7.19 -21.27
C ASN A 86 7.71 6.07 -20.36
N LEU A 87 6.41 6.05 -20.08
CA LEU A 87 5.74 4.99 -19.31
C LEU A 87 5.13 3.89 -20.19
N HIS A 88 5.45 3.86 -21.48
CA HIS A 88 5.00 2.85 -22.45
C HIS A 88 3.48 2.67 -22.49
N GLY A 89 2.73 3.77 -22.35
CA GLY A 89 1.26 3.76 -22.33
C GLY A 89 0.63 3.21 -21.05
N VAL A 90 1.42 2.98 -19.99
CA VAL A 90 0.93 2.54 -18.68
C VAL A 90 0.62 3.76 -17.82
N ASP A 91 -0.63 3.86 -17.35
CA ASP A 91 -0.97 4.72 -16.21
C ASP A 91 -0.50 4.04 -14.92
N LEU A 92 0.58 4.56 -14.34
CA LEU A 92 1.26 3.94 -13.22
C LEU A 92 0.94 4.67 -11.91
N SER A 93 0.47 3.92 -10.91
CA SER A 93 0.36 4.38 -9.53
C SER A 93 1.16 3.45 -8.61
N VAL A 94 2.10 4.00 -7.84
CA VAL A 94 2.97 3.24 -6.94
C VAL A 94 2.75 3.65 -5.50
N ARG A 95 2.68 2.65 -4.61
CA ARG A 95 2.67 2.86 -3.16
C ARG A 95 3.97 2.38 -2.53
N VAL A 96 4.70 3.30 -1.92
CA VAL A 96 5.97 3.01 -1.22
C VAL A 96 5.67 2.72 0.25
N LEU A 97 6.10 1.55 0.73
CA LEU A 97 5.79 1.03 2.05
C LEU A 97 7.07 0.75 2.83
N THR A 98 7.09 1.07 4.12
CA THR A 98 8.23 0.80 5.01
C THR A 98 8.22 -0.65 5.50
N THR A 99 9.30 -1.39 5.22
CA THR A 99 9.48 -2.77 5.71
C THR A 99 9.37 -2.82 7.24
N GLY A 100 8.56 -3.75 7.76
CA GLY A 100 8.36 -3.95 9.20
C GLY A 100 7.12 -3.27 9.79
N PHE A 101 6.56 -2.24 9.12
CA PHE A 101 5.25 -1.69 9.49
C PHE A 101 4.11 -2.49 8.88
N TRP A 102 4.28 -2.92 7.62
CA TRP A 102 3.26 -3.61 6.86
C TRP A 102 3.34 -5.13 7.05
N PRO A 103 2.20 -5.83 7.06
CA PRO A 103 2.16 -7.28 7.04
C PRO A 103 2.56 -7.76 5.63
N THR A 104 3.85 -7.98 5.39
CA THR A 104 4.34 -8.57 4.15
C THR A 104 4.42 -10.09 4.28
N GLN A 105 4.02 -10.80 3.22
CA GLN A 105 4.21 -12.25 3.16
C GLN A 105 5.70 -12.58 3.02
N SER A 106 6.13 -13.70 3.60
CA SER A 106 7.53 -14.14 3.62
C SER A 106 8.08 -14.55 2.25
N ALA A 107 7.22 -14.82 1.27
CA ALA A 107 7.62 -15.14 -0.09
C ALA A 107 6.82 -14.32 -1.11
N THR A 108 7.50 -13.50 -1.90
CA THR A 108 6.93 -12.89 -3.09
C THR A 108 6.77 -13.98 -4.15
N PRO A 109 5.55 -14.31 -4.62
CA PRO A 109 5.37 -15.32 -5.66
C PRO A 109 6.12 -14.91 -6.93
N LYS A 110 6.64 -15.89 -7.67
CA LYS A 110 7.25 -15.62 -8.98
C LYS A 110 6.18 -15.05 -9.92
N CYS A 111 6.25 -13.74 -10.15
CA CYS A 111 5.36 -13.03 -11.06
C CYS A 111 6.18 -12.54 -12.26
N SER A 112 5.84 -13.01 -13.46
CA SER A 112 6.43 -12.50 -14.71
C SER A 112 5.70 -11.24 -15.15
N ILE A 113 6.16 -10.08 -14.66
CA ILE A 113 5.61 -8.78 -15.07
C ILE A 113 5.97 -8.51 -16.55
N PRO A 114 5.00 -8.19 -17.42
CA PRO A 114 5.25 -7.82 -18.82
C PRO A 114 6.17 -6.62 -18.97
N SER A 115 6.74 -6.42 -20.17
CA SER A 115 7.76 -5.39 -20.44
C SER A 115 7.26 -3.96 -20.18
N ALA A 116 6.06 -3.60 -20.64
CA ALA A 116 5.52 -2.24 -20.48
C ALA A 116 5.39 -1.81 -19.00
N PRO A 117 4.64 -2.52 -18.12
CA PRO A 117 4.55 -2.15 -16.70
C PRO A 117 5.88 -2.29 -15.95
N ARG A 118 6.75 -3.22 -16.37
CA ARG A 118 8.11 -3.34 -15.80
C ARG A 118 8.95 -2.10 -16.09
N ASN A 119 8.94 -1.61 -17.33
CA ASN A 119 9.69 -0.42 -17.73
C ASN A 119 9.14 0.83 -17.05
N ALA A 120 7.82 0.96 -16.95
CA ALA A 120 7.18 2.04 -16.20
C ALA A 120 7.61 2.03 -14.71
N PHE A 121 7.64 0.85 -14.08
CA PHE A 121 8.15 0.72 -12.71
C PHE A 121 9.64 1.06 -12.60
N GLU A 122 10.48 0.69 -13.57
CA GLU A 122 11.90 1.07 -13.57
C GLU A 122 12.11 2.58 -13.70
N ALA A 123 11.25 3.29 -14.45
CA ALA A 123 11.26 4.76 -14.48
C ALA A 123 10.97 5.34 -13.08
N PHE A 124 9.93 4.83 -12.40
CA PHE A 124 9.63 5.21 -11.01
C PHE A 124 10.79 4.88 -10.06
N ARG A 125 11.39 3.70 -10.19
CA ARG A 125 12.51 3.25 -9.35
C ARG A 125 13.70 4.20 -9.45
N ARG A 126 14.08 4.61 -10.65
CA ARG A 126 15.18 5.57 -10.88
C ARG A 126 14.87 6.92 -10.25
N PHE A 127 13.67 7.44 -10.46
CA PHE A 127 13.19 8.67 -9.84
C PHE A 127 13.31 8.61 -8.31
N TYR A 128 12.79 7.54 -7.69
CA TYR A 128 12.80 7.38 -6.24
C TYR A 128 14.23 7.28 -5.67
N LEU A 129 15.08 6.44 -6.28
CA LEU A 129 16.44 6.21 -5.79
C LEU A 129 17.37 7.41 -6.00
N ALA A 130 17.10 8.27 -6.98
CA ALA A 130 17.83 9.54 -7.15
C ALA A 130 17.59 10.51 -5.98
N LYS A 131 16.39 10.52 -5.40
CA LYS A 131 16.03 11.36 -4.23
C LYS A 131 16.35 10.69 -2.89
N HIS A 132 16.32 9.35 -2.83
CA HIS A 132 16.46 8.58 -1.59
C HIS A 132 17.65 7.63 -1.66
N SER A 133 18.85 8.19 -1.57
CA SER A 133 20.11 7.42 -1.54
C SER A 133 20.17 6.47 -0.34
N GLY A 134 20.81 5.31 -0.53
CA GLY A 134 20.95 4.28 0.51
C GLY A 134 19.70 3.42 0.76
N ARG A 135 18.62 3.60 0.00
CA ARG A 135 17.42 2.75 0.09
C ARG A 135 17.42 1.64 -0.96
N GLN A 136 16.73 0.55 -0.64
CA GLN A 136 16.40 -0.52 -1.58
C GLN A 136 14.89 -0.57 -1.80
N LEU A 137 14.46 -0.61 -3.06
CA LEU A 137 13.07 -0.85 -3.43
C LEU A 137 12.88 -2.30 -3.88
N THR A 138 11.89 -2.97 -3.28
CA THR A 138 11.46 -4.31 -3.64
C THR A 138 10.00 -4.27 -4.04
N LEU A 139 9.70 -4.59 -5.30
CA LEU A 139 8.33 -4.63 -5.80
C LEU A 139 7.59 -5.83 -5.21
N GLN A 140 6.33 -5.62 -4.81
CA GLN A 140 5.45 -6.65 -4.24
C GLN A 140 4.22 -6.83 -5.14
N PRO A 141 4.30 -7.63 -6.23
CA PRO A 141 3.24 -7.72 -7.24
C PRO A 141 1.91 -8.22 -6.69
N GLN A 142 1.95 -9.10 -5.67
CA GLN A 142 0.76 -9.67 -5.02
C GLN A 142 -0.06 -8.64 -4.21
N LEU A 143 0.47 -7.44 -3.99
CA LEU A 143 -0.24 -6.35 -3.32
C LEU A 143 -0.79 -5.31 -4.32
N GLY A 144 -0.50 -5.47 -5.60
CA GLY A 144 -0.98 -4.59 -6.66
C GLY A 144 -2.22 -5.13 -7.38
N SER A 145 -2.77 -4.29 -8.25
CA SER A 145 -3.82 -4.62 -9.21
C SER A 145 -3.52 -3.90 -10.52
N SER A 146 -4.12 -4.36 -11.62
CA SER A 146 -4.00 -3.74 -12.93
C SER A 146 -5.30 -3.87 -13.69
N ASP A 147 -5.68 -2.81 -14.38
CA ASP A 147 -6.82 -2.82 -15.30
C ASP A 147 -6.31 -3.04 -16.73
N LEU A 148 -7.02 -3.89 -17.48
CA LEU A 148 -6.65 -4.30 -18.83
C LEU A 148 -7.82 -4.06 -19.78
N ASN A 149 -7.56 -3.29 -20.84
CA ASN A 149 -8.48 -3.18 -21.96
C ASN A 149 -8.10 -4.23 -23.01
N ALA A 150 -9.02 -5.12 -23.34
CA ALA A 150 -8.81 -6.18 -24.31
C ALA A 150 -9.87 -6.11 -25.41
N VAL A 151 -9.43 -6.18 -26.67
CA VAL A 151 -10.30 -6.33 -27.84
C VAL A 151 -10.11 -7.76 -28.34
N PHE A 152 -11.18 -8.54 -28.29
CA PHE A 152 -11.19 -9.92 -28.77
C PHE A 152 -11.82 -9.96 -30.16
N PHE A 153 -11.11 -10.55 -31.13
CA PHE A 153 -11.64 -10.80 -32.46
C PHE A 153 -12.03 -12.27 -32.57
N GLY A 154 -13.34 -12.53 -32.66
CA GLY A 154 -13.89 -13.86 -32.93
C GLY A 154 -15.03 -13.76 -33.92
N LEU A 155 -15.22 -14.79 -34.74
CA LEU A 155 -16.47 -14.98 -35.48
C LEU A 155 -17.60 -15.13 -34.45
N ARG A 156 -18.65 -14.30 -34.54
CA ARG A 156 -19.90 -14.54 -33.80
C ARG A 156 -20.36 -15.96 -34.15
N ARG A 157 -20.37 -16.85 -33.17
CA ARG A 157 -21.14 -18.09 -33.29
C ARG A 157 -22.59 -17.71 -32.99
N GLU A 158 -23.43 -17.76 -34.02
CA GLU A 158 -24.89 -17.76 -33.91
C GLU A 158 -25.38 -19.00 -33.16
#